data_AF-A0A5C7AS26-F1
#
_entry.id   AF-A0A5C7AS26-F1
#
_cell.length_a   1.000
_cell.length_b   1.000
_cell.length_c   1.000
_cell.angle_alpha   90.00
_cell.angle_beta   90.00
_cell.angle_gamma   90.00
#
_symmetry.space_group_name_H-M   'P 1'
#
loop_
_entity.id
_entity.type
_entity.pdbx_description
1 polymer ?
#
loop_
_entity_poly.entity_id
_entity_poly.type
_entity_poly.pdbx_seq_one_letter_code
_entity_poly.pdbx_strand_id
1 'polypeptide(L)' 'MYNCITEEERLRHSYYQIMELSSDELHIKLNSWSREDLIEWLVWNDRNGVYRDEESLSEMGNILEKDEAISIITRQILV' A
#
# COMPACT_ATOMS: atom_id res chain seq x y z
N MET A 1 -1.19 -10.52 -23.60
CA MET A 1 -1.23 -9.09 -23.97
C MET A 1 -1.08 -8.34 -22.66
N TYR A 2 0.10 -7.80 -22.36
CA TYR A 2 0.33 -7.05 -21.12
C TYR A 2 -0.38 -5.70 -21.28
N ASN A 3 -1.39 -5.44 -20.46
CA ASN A 3 -2.03 -4.13 -20.42
C ASN A 3 -1.01 -3.13 -19.85
N CYS A 4 -0.32 -2.42 -20.73
CA CYS A 4 0.42 -1.21 -20.39
C CYS A 4 -0.59 -0.18 -19.89
N ILE A 5 -0.78 -0.14 -18.57
CA ILE A 5 -1.50 0.93 -17.89
C ILE A 5 -0.79 2.23 -18.27
N THR A 6 -1.54 3.17 -18.87
CA THR A 6 -0.98 4.41 -19.40
C THR A 6 -0.54 5.36 -18.28
N GLU A 7 0.44 6.25 -18.52
CA GLU A 7 0.91 7.23 -17.53
C GLU A 7 -0.20 8.18 -17.04
N GLU A 8 -1.24 8.40 -17.85
CA GLU A 8 -2.42 9.18 -17.49
C GLU A 8 -3.39 8.45 -16.55
N GLU A 9 -3.43 7.12 -16.58
CA GLU A 9 -4.16 6.32 -15.58
C GLU A 9 -3.41 6.30 -14.24
N ARG A 10 -2.07 6.34 -14.26
CA ARG A 10 -1.24 6.41 -13.03
C ARG A 10 -1.58 7.63 -12.18
N LEU A 11 -1.72 8.81 -12.78
CA LEU A 11 -1.96 10.08 -12.06
C LEU A 11 -3.36 10.21 -11.41
N ARG A 12 -4.33 9.36 -11.76
CA ARG A 12 -5.68 9.36 -11.16
C ARG A 12 -5.85 8.38 -10.01
N HIS A 13 -4.89 7.49 -9.78
CA HIS A 13 -4.99 6.55 -8.68
C HIS A 13 -4.64 7.23 -7.37
N SER A 14 -5.56 7.13 -6.39
CA SER A 14 -5.41 7.55 -4.99
C SER A 14 -4.05 7.14 -4.38
N TYR A 15 -3.40 6.13 -4.95
CA TYR A 15 -2.11 5.58 -4.55
C TYR A 15 -0.93 6.54 -4.71
N TYR A 16 -0.93 7.43 -5.71
CA TYR A 16 0.10 8.47 -5.82
C TYR A 16 -0.20 9.67 -4.95
N GLN A 17 -1.49 9.96 -4.72
CA GLN A 17 -1.89 11.13 -3.94
C GLN A 17 -1.38 11.06 -2.50
N ILE A 18 -1.30 9.86 -1.92
CA ILE A 18 -0.83 9.70 -0.55
C ILE A 18 0.67 9.95 -0.38
N MET A 19 1.46 9.83 -1.45
CA MET A 19 2.92 10.08 -1.40
C MET A 19 3.26 11.56 -1.26
N GLU A 20 2.31 12.45 -1.61
CA GLU A 20 2.45 13.91 -1.54
C GLU A 20 1.82 14.50 -0.26
N LEU A 21 1.18 13.68 0.59
CA LEU A 21 0.51 14.15 1.80
C LEU A 21 1.51 14.43 2.93
N SER A 22 1.19 15.41 3.78
CA SER A 22 1.90 15.59 5.05
C SER A 22 1.68 14.40 5.99
N SER A 23 2.56 14.21 6.97
CA SER A 23 2.48 13.07 7.92
C SER A 23 1.10 12.91 8.57
N ASP A 24 0.47 14.02 8.98
CA ASP A 24 -0.85 13.99 9.63
C ASP A 24 -1.96 13.64 8.64
N GLU A 25 -1.94 14.23 7.44
CA GLU A 25 -2.92 13.95 6.38
C GLU A 25 -2.80 12.51 5.86
N LEU A 26 -1.58 12.01 5.74
CA LEU A 26 -1.28 10.62 5.37
C LEU A 26 -1.91 9.67 6.39
N HIS A 27 -1.67 9.89 7.69
CA HIS A 27 -2.25 9.04 8.72
C HIS A 27 -3.78 9.06 8.71
N ILE A 28 -4.42 10.22 8.55
CA ILE A 28 -5.88 10.32 8.44
C ILE A 28 -6.39 9.53 7.22
N LYS A 29 -5.71 9.66 6.08
CA LYS A 29 -6.08 9.00 4.84
C LYS A 29 -5.92 7.48 4.94
N LEU A 30 -4.80 6.99 5.44
CA LEU A 30 -4.54 5.55 5.62
C LEU A 30 -5.53 4.91 6.60
N ASN A 31 -5.90 5.62 7.67
CA ASN A 31 -6.92 5.14 8.60
C ASN A 31 -8.30 4.98 7.95
N SER A 32 -8.61 5.79 6.93
CA SER A 32 -9.87 5.70 6.17
C SER A 32 -9.94 4.52 5.20
N TRP A 33 -8.80 3.90 4.86
CA TRP A 33 -8.73 2.78 3.92
C TRP A 33 -9.07 1.44 4.59
N SER A 34 -9.58 0.49 3.81
CA SER A 34 -9.70 -0.91 4.28
C SER A 34 -8.32 -1.55 4.38
N ARG A 35 -8.23 -2.69 5.07
CA ARG A 35 -6.97 -3.46 5.14
C ARG A 35 -6.55 -3.88 3.73
N GLU A 36 -7.50 -4.36 2.94
CA GLU A 36 -7.31 -4.80 1.57
C GLU A 36 -6.77 -3.68 0.67
N ASP A 37 -7.30 -2.46 0.81
CA ASP A 37 -6.78 -1.29 0.07
C ASP A 37 -5.31 -0.98 0.41
N LEU A 38 -4.93 -1.14 1.69
CA LEU A 38 -3.55 -0.94 2.15
C LEU A 38 -2.62 -2.03 1.59
N ILE A 39 -3.07 -3.29 1.61
CA ILE A 39 -2.32 -4.41 1.00
C ILE A 39 -2.14 -4.20 -0.50
N GLU A 40 -3.18 -3.81 -1.23
CA GLU A 40 -3.08 -3.54 -2.66
C GLU A 40 -2.13 -2.39 -2.95
N TRP A 41 -2.11 -1.34 -2.11
CA TRP A 41 -1.10 -0.27 -2.23
C TRP A 41 0.31 -0.81 -2.00
N LEU A 42 0.53 -1.63 -0.97
CA LEU A 42 1.84 -2.21 -0.64
C LEU A 42 2.37 -3.10 -1.76
N VAL A 43 1.54 -4.01 -2.29
CA VAL A 43 1.90 -4.88 -3.43
C VAL A 43 2.17 -4.06 -4.69
N TRP A 44 1.43 -2.97 -4.87
CA TRP A 44 1.63 -2.07 -5.99
C TRP A 44 2.94 -1.28 -5.88
N ASN A 45 3.26 -0.77 -4.68
CA ASN A 45 4.46 0.02 -4.41
C ASN A 45 5.72 -0.86 -4.39
N ASP A 46 5.64 -2.02 -3.76
CA ASP A 46 6.72 -3.00 -3.66
C ASP A 46 6.22 -4.38 -4.11
N ARG A 47 6.45 -4.67 -5.39
CA ARG A 47 6.05 -5.93 -6.01
C ARG A 47 6.79 -7.16 -5.48
N ASN A 48 7.89 -6.98 -4.76
CA ASN A 48 8.65 -8.10 -4.18
C ASN A 48 8.30 -8.33 -2.71
N GLY A 49 7.46 -7.48 -2.11
CA GLY A 49 7.09 -7.60 -0.72
C GLY A 49 6.00 -8.66 -0.48
N VAL A 50 6.05 -9.25 0.70
CA VAL A 50 5.16 -10.32 1.15
C VAL A 50 4.02 -9.70 1.96
N TYR A 51 2.96 -9.27 1.28
CA TYR A 51 1.85 -8.54 1.90
C TYR A 51 0.51 -9.25 1.82
N ARG A 52 0.30 -10.12 0.81
CA ARG A 52 -0.95 -10.88 0.68
C ARG A 52 -1.00 -11.96 1.75
N ASP A 53 -2.21 -12.25 2.23
CA ASP A 53 -2.42 -13.21 3.33
C ASP A 53 -1.79 -14.57 3.04
N GLU A 54 -1.92 -15.07 1.81
CA GLU A 54 -1.35 -16.36 1.38
C GLU A 54 0.19 -16.37 1.44
N GLU A 55 0.82 -15.28 0.98
CA GLU A 55 2.27 -15.12 0.97
C GLU A 55 2.79 -14.94 2.40
N SER A 56 2.14 -14.08 3.19
CA SER A 56 2.50 -13.77 4.57
C SER A 56 2.33 -15.00 5.48
N LEU A 57 1.25 -15.76 5.32
CA LEU A 57 1.07 -17.03 6.04
C LEU A 57 2.11 -18.08 5.67
N SER A 58 2.51 -18.14 4.40
CA SER A 58 3.52 -19.10 3.93
C SER A 58 4.92 -18.77 4.42
N GLU A 59 5.33 -17.50 4.31
CA GLU A 59 6.71 -17.07 4.58
C GLU A 59 6.93 -16.66 6.04
N MET A 60 5.91 -16.07 6.68
CA MET A 60 6.02 -15.46 8.01
C MET A 60 5.12 -16.12 9.06
N GLY A 61 4.10 -16.89 8.64
CA GLY A 61 3.19 -17.59 9.54
C GLY A 61 2.16 -16.70 10.22
N ASN A 62 1.99 -15.47 9.74
CA ASN A 62 1.00 -14.50 10.21
C ASN A 62 0.31 -13.81 9.03
N ILE A 63 -0.75 -13.05 9.32
CA ILE A 63 -1.41 -12.17 8.36
C ILE A 63 -1.04 -10.74 8.68
N LEU A 64 -0.85 -9.91 7.65
CA LEU A 64 -0.57 -8.49 7.83
C LEU A 64 -1.84 -7.76 8.29
N GLU A 65 -1.79 -7.26 9.52
CA GLU A 65 -2.87 -6.50 10.13
C GLU A 65 -2.92 -5.06 9.61
N LYS A 66 -4.09 -4.41 9.77
CA LYS A 66 -4.30 -3.03 9.26
C LYS A 66 -3.30 -2.03 9.84
N ASP A 67 -3.11 -2.02 11.16
CA ASP A 67 -2.20 -1.06 11.81
C ASP A 67 -0.74 -1.27 11.38
N GLU A 68 -0.35 -2.53 11.15
CA GLU A 68 0.97 -2.88 10.66
C GLU A 68 1.16 -2.41 9.21
N ALA A 69 0.16 -2.63 8.35
CA ALA A 69 0.18 -2.12 6.98
C ALA A 69 0.32 -0.59 6.94
N ILE A 70 -0.43 0.15 7.78
CA ILE A 70 -0.31 1.61 7.90
C ILE A 70 1.12 2.00 8.29
N SER A 71 1.69 1.33 9.30
CA SER A 71 3.06 1.59 9.76
C SER A 71 4.10 1.38 8.64
N ILE A 72 3.97 0.31 7.85
CA ILE A 72 4.85 0.02 6.73
C ILE A 72 4.73 1.11 5.65
N ILE A 73 3.50 1.50 5.27
CA ILE A 73 3.28 2.54 4.26
C ILE A 73 3.87 3.88 4.71
N THR A 74 3.57 4.30 5.94
CA THR A 74 4.12 5.55 6.50
C THR A 74 5.65 5.55 6.47
N ARG A 75 6.28 4.42 6.82
CA ARG A 75 7.74 4.28 6.76
C ARG A 75 8.29 4.30 5.33
N GLN A 76 7.56 3.83 4.33
CA GLN A 76 8.01 3.85 2.93
C GLN A 76 7.89 5.25 2.29
N ILE A 77 7.02 6.11 2.81
CA ILE A 77 6.78 7.47 2.27
C ILE A 77 7.62 8.53 2.98
N LEU A 78 7.78 8.46 4.31
CA LEU A 78 8.40 9.52 5.11
C LEU A 78 9.88 9.31 5.44
N VAL A 79 10.48 8.19 5.01
CA VAL A 79 11.90 7.84 5.23
C VAL A 79 12.68 8.01 3.93
#